data_AF-A0A7D5BYW0-F1
#
_entry.id   AF-A0A7D5BYW0-F1
#
_cell.length_a   1.000
_cell.length_b   1.000
_cell.length_c   1.000
_cell.angle_alpha   90.00
_cell.angle_beta   90.00
_cell.angle_gamma   90.00
#
_symmetry.space_group_name_H-M   'P 1'
#
loop_
_entity.id
_entity.type
_entity.pdbx_description
1 polymer ?
#
loop_
_entity_poly.entity_id
_entity_poly.type
_entity_poly.pdbx_seq_one_letter_code
_entity_poly.pdbx_strand_id
1 'polypeptide(L)'
;MNRRRVALLLVVVGLLCLPAPQYLGWAAEATSPPAQTSQIYVAEPIDLDNTSDRKRLVGAHGHEVTLATHELTARHGDEYRKPNATRELLVAAMRDGSATSVGNDDVRADVRAIEDTNRFVRDTNDETEPDGYYRFSVSVDGPTTNVTAEPVEIATVADAVAEQAPRYESLTAGEQRTVDAILDNSTGDDMGYRPRVNDPYVDQLPTAIRKGDTLYNISVYGHVDDFGPGFGGFVVGLGVAALGVVLLLAGGGLYVYDRWT
;
A
#
# COMPACT_ATOMS: atom_id res chain seq x y z
N MET A 1 -28.64 2.96 -56.19
CA MET A 1 -28.38 2.07 -55.04
C MET A 1 -29.72 1.72 -54.39
N ASN A 2 -30.02 0.45 -54.15
CA ASN A 2 -31.35 0.03 -53.66
C ASN A 2 -31.50 0.46 -52.18
N ARG A 3 -32.40 1.40 -51.89
CA ARG A 3 -32.57 2.02 -50.56
C ARG A 3 -32.82 0.98 -49.46
N ARG A 4 -33.52 -0.10 -49.78
CA ARG A 4 -33.73 -1.24 -48.86
C ARG A 4 -32.44 -1.98 -48.51
N ARG A 5 -31.52 -2.14 -49.46
CA ARG A 5 -30.20 -2.74 -49.20
C ARG A 5 -29.36 -1.84 -48.31
N VAL A 6 -29.44 -0.52 -48.50
CA VAL A 6 -28.76 0.46 -47.64
C VAL A 6 -29.33 0.43 -46.23
N ALA A 7 -30.66 0.47 -46.09
CA ALA A 7 -31.33 0.38 -44.79
C ALA A 7 -30.97 -0.92 -44.04
N LEU A 8 -30.99 -2.06 -44.73
CA LEU A 8 -30.62 -3.35 -44.15
C LEU A 8 -29.15 -3.38 -43.72
N LEU A 9 -28.24 -2.81 -44.52
CA LEU A 9 -26.84 -2.71 -44.17
C LEU A 9 -26.62 -1.84 -42.92
N LEU A 10 -27.30 -0.69 -42.81
CA LEU A 10 -27.25 0.16 -41.62
C LEU A 10 -27.75 -0.58 -40.37
N VAL A 11 -28.83 -1.36 -40.48
CA VAL A 11 -29.36 -2.15 -39.36
C VAL A 11 -28.39 -3.26 -38.94
N VAL A 12 -27.83 -4.00 -39.89
CA VAL A 12 -26.87 -5.08 -39.60
C VAL A 12 -25.60 -4.54 -38.94
N VAL A 13 -25.04 -3.46 -39.49
CA VAL A 13 -23.86 -2.81 -38.89
C VAL A 13 -24.21 -2.26 -37.50
N GLY A 14 -25.37 -1.63 -37.36
CA GLY A 14 -25.83 -1.10 -36.07
C GLY A 14 -25.98 -2.17 -34.99
N LEU A 15 -26.54 -3.33 -35.33
CA LEU A 15 -26.64 -4.49 -34.42
C LEU A 15 -25.28 -5.04 -34.01
N LEU A 16 -24.32 -5.11 -34.93
CA LEU A 16 -22.95 -5.57 -34.64
C LEU A 16 -22.20 -4.62 -33.71
N CYS A 17 -22.53 -3.33 -33.75
CA CYS A 17 -21.92 -2.31 -32.89
C CYS A 17 -22.46 -2.31 -31.46
N LEU A 18 -23.67 -2.82 -31.18
CA LEU A 18 -24.27 -2.78 -29.83
C LEU A 18 -23.47 -3.56 -28.76
N PRO A 19 -22.95 -4.78 -29.01
CA PRO A 19 -22.15 -5.49 -28.01
C PRO A 19 -20.69 -5.00 -27.91
N ALA A 20 -20.30 -3.92 -28.62
CA ALA A 20 -18.95 -3.38 -28.60
C ALA A 20 -18.34 -3.10 -27.22
N PRO A 21 -19.08 -2.60 -26.21
CA PRO A 21 -18.55 -2.43 -24.86
C PRO A 21 -18.02 -3.74 -24.25
N GLN A 22 -18.62 -4.88 -24.59
CA GLN A 22 -18.22 -6.17 -24.03
C GLN A 22 -16.97 -6.72 -24.70
N TYR A 23 -16.96 -6.84 -26.03
CA TYR A 23 -15.84 -7.48 -26.73
C TYR A 23 -14.61 -6.57 -26.86
N LEU A 24 -14.77 -5.24 -26.95
CA LEU A 24 -13.62 -4.33 -26.96
C LEU A 24 -12.99 -4.18 -25.57
N GLY A 25 -13.80 -4.25 -24.50
CA GLY A 25 -13.28 -4.34 -23.14
C GLY A 25 -12.39 -5.58 -22.96
N TRP A 26 -12.88 -6.75 -23.38
CA TRP A 26 -12.11 -8.00 -23.33
C TRP A 26 -10.86 -7.98 -24.21
N ALA A 27 -10.95 -7.42 -25.43
CA ALA A 27 -9.79 -7.32 -26.31
C ALA A 27 -8.72 -6.39 -25.75
N ALA A 28 -9.11 -5.28 -25.12
CA ALA A 28 -8.20 -4.37 -24.44
C ALA A 28 -7.51 -5.06 -23.26
N GLU A 29 -8.26 -5.79 -22.43
CA GLU A 29 -7.71 -6.55 -21.31
C GLU A 29 -6.74 -7.65 -21.77
N ALA A 30 -7.08 -8.38 -22.82
CA ALA A 30 -6.23 -9.46 -23.36
C ALA A 30 -4.90 -8.98 -23.97
N THR A 31 -4.79 -7.71 -24.32
CA THR A 31 -3.61 -7.13 -24.99
C THR A 31 -2.87 -6.12 -24.12
N SER A 32 -3.42 -5.80 -22.95
CA SER A 32 -2.82 -4.85 -22.03
C SER A 32 -1.62 -5.46 -21.28
N PRO A 33 -0.62 -4.65 -20.94
CA PRO A 33 0.41 -5.08 -19.99
C PRO A 33 -0.24 -5.45 -18.64
N PRO A 34 0.48 -6.20 -17.77
CA PRO A 34 0.00 -6.49 -16.44
C PRO A 34 -0.40 -5.21 -15.70
N ALA A 35 -1.44 -5.31 -14.87
CA ALA A 35 -1.98 -4.18 -14.13
C ALA A 35 -0.88 -3.50 -13.29
N GLN A 36 -0.95 -2.17 -13.21
CA GLN A 36 -0.12 -1.41 -12.28
C GLN A 36 -0.73 -1.39 -10.89
N THR A 37 0.10 -1.21 -9.86
CA THR A 37 -0.36 -0.95 -8.51
C THR A 37 -1.24 0.30 -8.48
N SER A 38 -2.23 0.36 -7.59
CA SER A 38 -2.98 1.59 -7.34
C SER A 38 -2.13 2.67 -6.67
N GLN A 39 -1.03 2.28 -6.01
CA GLN A 39 -0.12 3.19 -5.33
C GLN A 39 0.96 3.72 -6.30
N ILE A 40 1.26 5.01 -6.15
CA ILE A 40 2.40 5.68 -6.79
C ILE A 40 3.48 5.84 -5.73
N TYR A 41 4.70 5.41 -6.05
CA TYR A 41 5.84 5.44 -5.14
C TYR A 41 6.86 6.49 -5.57
N VAL A 42 7.47 7.13 -4.57
CA VAL A 42 8.64 8.00 -4.74
C VAL A 42 9.74 7.58 -3.78
N ALA A 43 10.98 7.87 -4.15
CA ALA A 43 12.18 7.63 -3.38
C ALA A 43 12.86 8.95 -3.07
N GLU A 44 12.94 9.30 -1.78
CA GLU A 44 13.64 10.50 -1.32
C GLU A 44 14.90 10.12 -0.56
N PRO A 45 16.06 10.78 -0.79
CA PRO A 45 17.23 10.57 0.03
C PRO A 45 16.97 11.05 1.47
N ILE A 46 17.52 10.31 2.44
CA ILE A 46 17.41 10.58 3.87
C ILE A 46 18.79 10.91 4.41
N ASP A 47 18.92 12.09 5.01
CA ASP A 47 20.07 12.46 5.82
C ASP A 47 19.78 12.16 7.31
N LEU A 48 20.48 11.19 7.89
CA LEU A 48 20.29 10.80 9.29
C LEU A 48 20.78 11.88 10.27
N ASP A 49 21.63 12.81 9.84
CA ASP A 49 22.02 13.94 10.68
C ASP A 49 20.88 14.99 10.75
N ASN A 50 19.96 14.99 9.79
CA ASN A 50 18.82 15.89 9.73
C ASN A 50 17.63 15.36 10.55
N THR A 51 17.16 16.16 11.52
CA THR A 51 16.04 15.78 12.40
C THR A 51 14.73 15.58 11.64
N SER A 52 14.45 16.39 10.61
CA SER A 52 13.23 16.28 9.81
C SER A 52 13.21 15.01 8.97
N ASP A 53 14.36 14.62 8.43
CA ASP A 53 14.50 13.39 7.65
C ASP A 53 14.38 12.15 8.55
N ARG A 54 14.99 12.18 9.75
CA ARG A 54 14.77 11.13 10.77
C ARG A 54 13.29 10.98 11.14
N LYS A 55 12.58 12.08 11.36
CA LYS A 55 11.13 12.06 11.61
C LYS A 55 10.37 11.44 10.45
N ARG A 56 10.72 11.77 9.21
CA ARG A 56 10.09 11.22 8.00
C ARG A 56 10.34 9.72 7.86
N LEU A 57 11.59 9.28 8.05
CA LEU A 57 11.97 7.87 7.99
C LEU A 57 11.24 7.05 9.05
N VAL A 58 11.25 7.51 10.31
CA VAL A 58 10.57 6.82 11.41
C VAL A 58 9.05 6.85 11.25
N GLY A 59 8.49 7.94 10.73
CA GLY A 59 7.05 8.02 10.43
C GLY A 59 6.62 7.02 9.35
N ALA A 60 7.45 6.78 8.34
CA ALA A 60 7.17 5.83 7.27
C ALA A 60 7.40 4.37 7.70
N HIS A 61 8.54 4.08 8.32
CA HIS A 61 9.05 2.70 8.51
C HIS A 61 9.30 2.32 9.98
N GLY A 62 9.05 3.21 10.93
CA GLY A 62 9.30 2.95 12.35
C GLY A 62 8.48 1.78 12.91
N HIS A 63 7.34 1.47 12.31
CA HIS A 63 6.51 0.32 12.69
C HIS A 63 7.20 -1.04 12.45
N GLU A 64 8.23 -1.10 11.60
CA GLU A 64 9.01 -2.33 11.38
C GLU A 64 9.87 -2.73 12.58
N VAL A 65 10.24 -1.76 13.42
CA VAL A 65 11.11 -1.95 14.60
C VAL A 65 10.41 -1.63 15.91
N THR A 66 9.19 -1.11 15.87
CA THR A 66 8.45 -0.64 17.04
C THR A 66 7.06 -1.26 17.12
N LEU A 67 6.66 -1.65 18.32
CA LEU A 67 5.28 -2.01 18.62
C LEU A 67 4.55 -0.81 19.22
N ALA A 68 3.39 -0.46 18.65
CA ALA A 68 2.50 0.50 19.26
C ALA A 68 1.62 -0.18 20.32
N THR A 69 1.56 0.36 21.53
CA THR A 69 0.81 -0.28 22.63
C THR A 69 -0.70 -0.39 22.37
N HIS A 70 -1.28 0.46 21.53
CA HIS A 70 -2.69 0.36 21.13
C HIS A 70 -2.96 -0.88 20.26
N GLU A 71 -1.99 -1.33 19.44
CA GLU A 71 -2.09 -2.52 18.58
C GLU A 71 -2.27 -3.81 19.39
N LEU A 72 -1.80 -3.82 20.65
CA LEU A 72 -2.04 -4.93 21.57
C LEU A 72 -3.52 -5.10 21.94
N THR A 73 -4.31 -4.03 21.83
CA THR A 73 -5.76 -4.12 22.03
C THR A 73 -6.44 -4.80 20.84
N ALA A 74 -5.90 -4.64 19.62
CA ALA A 74 -6.42 -5.26 18.40
C ALA A 74 -6.09 -6.77 18.28
N ARG A 75 -5.01 -7.23 18.94
CA ARG A 75 -4.54 -8.64 18.86
C ARG A 75 -5.45 -9.66 19.56
N HIS A 76 -6.28 -9.26 20.53
CA HIS A 76 -7.11 -10.17 21.35
C HIS A 76 -8.62 -9.97 21.14
N GLY A 77 -9.06 -10.03 19.87
CA GLY A 77 -10.45 -9.80 19.43
C GLY A 77 -11.55 -10.16 20.45
N ASP A 78 -12.53 -9.24 20.53
CA ASP A 78 -13.84 -9.33 21.21
C ASP A 78 -13.91 -9.23 22.75
N GLU A 79 -12.83 -9.30 23.52
CA GLU A 79 -12.88 -9.04 24.99
C GLU A 79 -12.72 -7.53 25.32
N TYR A 80 -13.61 -6.68 24.78
CA TYR A 80 -13.65 -5.22 25.00
C TYR A 80 -13.77 -4.74 26.47
N ARG A 81 -13.80 -5.65 27.46
CA ARG A 81 -13.97 -5.36 28.89
C ARG A 81 -12.83 -5.78 29.80
N LYS A 82 -11.80 -6.47 29.31
CA LYS A 82 -10.60 -6.73 30.12
C LYS A 82 -9.46 -5.84 29.63
N PRO A 83 -8.87 -5.01 30.50
CA PRO A 83 -7.62 -4.34 30.17
C PRO A 83 -6.58 -5.39 29.76
N ASN A 84 -5.91 -5.17 28.63
CA ASN A 84 -4.83 -6.05 28.22
C ASN A 84 -3.69 -5.89 29.24
N ALA A 85 -3.49 -6.89 30.09
CA ALA A 85 -2.49 -6.88 31.15
C ALA A 85 -1.06 -6.70 30.60
N THR A 86 -0.79 -7.16 29.37
CA THR A 86 0.48 -6.92 28.66
C THR A 86 0.63 -5.43 28.34
N ARG A 87 -0.43 -4.80 27.82
CA ARG A 87 -0.44 -3.34 27.57
C ARG A 87 -0.25 -2.56 28.86
N GLU A 88 -0.98 -2.90 29.93
CA GLU A 88 -0.85 -2.23 31.23
C GLU A 88 0.58 -2.34 31.77
N LEU A 89 1.19 -3.52 31.68
CA LEU A 89 2.56 -3.76 32.11
C LEU A 89 3.56 -2.90 31.31
N LEU A 90 3.42 -2.84 29.99
CA LEU A 90 4.29 -2.03 29.13
C LEU A 90 4.11 -0.53 29.37
N VAL A 91 2.87 -0.06 29.48
CA VAL A 91 2.59 1.36 29.79
C VAL A 91 3.11 1.74 31.17
N ALA A 92 2.93 0.89 32.18
CA ALA A 92 3.50 1.11 33.49
C ALA A 92 5.03 1.14 33.45
N ALA A 93 5.67 0.23 32.70
CA ALA A 93 7.12 0.24 32.54
C ALA A 93 7.63 1.50 31.83
N MET A 94 6.95 1.98 30.78
CA MET A 94 7.31 3.22 30.09
C MET A 94 7.16 4.45 31.00
N ARG A 95 6.12 4.48 31.84
CA ARG A 95 5.88 5.59 32.77
C ARG A 95 6.84 5.60 33.96
N ASP A 96 7.07 4.43 34.56
CA ASP A 96 7.75 4.29 35.85
C ASP A 96 9.19 3.75 35.71
N GLY A 97 9.64 3.48 34.48
CA GLY A 97 10.94 2.89 34.13
C GLY A 97 11.00 1.36 34.27
N SER A 98 10.11 0.78 35.09
CA SER A 98 9.95 -0.66 35.20
C SER A 98 8.57 -1.03 35.73
N ALA A 99 8.09 -2.22 35.38
CA ALA A 99 6.86 -2.78 35.92
C ALA A 99 6.96 -4.30 36.02
N THR A 100 6.19 -4.89 36.94
CA THR A 100 6.26 -6.32 37.25
C THR A 100 4.88 -6.96 37.23
N SER A 101 4.79 -8.17 36.69
CA SER A 101 3.63 -9.05 36.75
C SER A 101 4.01 -10.37 37.42
N VAL A 102 3.14 -10.92 38.26
CA VAL A 102 3.41 -12.17 39.01
C VAL A 102 2.33 -13.20 38.68
N GLY A 103 2.76 -14.39 38.25
CA GLY A 103 1.87 -15.52 38.03
C GLY A 103 0.94 -15.39 36.82
N ASN A 104 1.28 -14.53 35.85
CA ASN A 104 0.53 -14.37 34.62
C ASN A 104 1.35 -14.90 33.43
N ASP A 105 1.08 -16.15 33.05
CA ASP A 105 1.81 -16.86 32.00
C ASP A 105 1.53 -16.28 30.61
N ASP A 106 0.33 -15.75 30.36
CA ASP A 106 -0.05 -15.11 29.09
C ASP A 106 0.74 -13.82 28.90
N VAL A 107 0.79 -12.95 29.92
CA VAL A 107 1.60 -11.72 29.89
C VAL A 107 3.07 -12.06 29.66
N ARG A 108 3.59 -13.10 30.34
CA ARG A 108 4.98 -13.54 30.16
C ARG A 108 5.26 -13.97 28.73
N ALA A 109 4.37 -14.77 28.14
CA ALA A 109 4.52 -15.24 26.76
C ALA A 109 4.46 -14.07 25.77
N ASP A 110 3.51 -13.15 25.97
CA ASP A 110 3.32 -11.99 25.11
C ASP A 110 4.53 -11.05 25.14
N VAL A 111 5.00 -10.62 26.32
CA VAL A 111 6.12 -9.66 26.38
C VAL A 111 7.41 -10.25 25.81
N ARG A 112 7.62 -11.57 25.92
CA ARG A 112 8.75 -12.25 25.29
C ARG A 112 8.62 -12.28 23.78
N ALA A 113 7.44 -12.63 23.25
CA ALA A 113 7.21 -12.59 21.82
C ALA A 113 7.37 -11.17 21.24
N ILE A 114 6.97 -10.16 22.02
CA ILE A 114 7.16 -8.75 21.68
C ILE A 114 8.65 -8.39 21.69
N GLU A 115 9.42 -8.79 22.71
CA GLU A 115 10.89 -8.58 22.80
C GLU A 115 11.66 -9.27 21.66
N ASP A 116 11.25 -10.48 21.28
CA ASP A 116 11.88 -11.23 20.19
C ASP A 116 11.66 -10.58 18.81
N THR A 117 10.55 -9.85 18.65
CA THR A 117 10.13 -9.29 17.34
C THR A 117 10.41 -7.79 17.21
N ASN A 118 10.36 -7.04 18.32
CA ASN A 118 10.41 -5.58 18.31
C ASN A 118 11.57 -5.08 19.15
N ARG A 119 12.31 -4.10 18.61
CA ARG A 119 13.42 -3.46 19.31
C ARG A 119 12.96 -2.36 20.26
N PHE A 120 11.79 -1.77 19.98
CA PHE A 120 11.22 -0.68 20.77
C PHE A 120 9.71 -0.86 20.97
N VAL A 121 9.20 -0.18 21.99
CA VAL A 121 7.77 0.08 22.15
C VAL A 121 7.53 1.59 22.09
N ARG A 122 6.38 1.99 21.58
CA ARG A 122 5.96 3.40 21.55
C ARG A 122 4.62 3.57 22.23
N ASP A 123 4.52 4.61 23.04
CA ASP A 123 3.23 5.04 23.57
C ASP A 123 2.54 5.89 22.50
N THR A 124 1.42 5.41 21.99
CA THR A 124 0.64 6.14 20.98
C THR A 124 -0.80 6.18 21.45
N ASN A 125 -1.29 7.37 21.77
CA ASN A 125 -2.72 7.64 21.65
C ASN A 125 -3.03 7.75 20.15
N ASP A 126 -4.15 7.17 19.70
CA ASP A 126 -4.50 6.90 18.30
C ASP A 126 -4.51 8.14 17.35
N GLU A 127 -4.24 9.35 17.85
CA GLU A 127 -4.40 10.61 17.11
C GLU A 127 -3.24 11.64 17.28
N THR A 128 -2.16 11.34 18.00
CA THR A 128 -1.07 12.30 18.27
C THR A 128 0.33 11.77 17.95
N GLU A 129 1.30 12.68 17.70
CA GLU A 129 2.74 12.35 17.68
C GLU A 129 3.05 11.45 18.88
N PRO A 130 3.83 10.37 18.72
CA PRO A 130 4.13 9.45 19.82
C PRO A 130 4.72 10.20 21.01
N ASP A 131 4.19 9.95 22.21
CA ASP A 131 4.64 10.61 23.46
C ASP A 131 6.09 10.23 23.81
N GLY A 132 6.62 9.17 23.18
CA GLY A 132 8.03 8.79 23.20
C GLY A 132 8.26 7.38 22.65
N TYR A 133 9.51 7.09 22.31
CA TYR A 133 9.98 5.74 22.00
C TYR A 133 10.73 5.19 23.20
N TYR A 134 10.58 3.91 23.48
CA TYR A 134 11.23 3.26 24.60
C TYR A 134 11.90 1.97 24.15
N ARG A 135 13.18 1.81 24.53
CA ARG A 135 13.82 0.50 24.51
C ARG A 135 13.32 -0.26 25.74
N PHE A 136 12.91 -1.50 25.55
CA PHE A 136 12.45 -2.34 26.66
C PHE A 136 13.28 -3.61 26.75
N SER A 137 13.25 -4.23 27.92
CA SER A 137 13.80 -5.58 28.13
C SER A 137 12.93 -6.36 29.10
N VAL A 138 12.89 -7.68 28.94
CA VAL A 138 12.10 -8.58 29.77
C VAL A 138 13.04 -9.49 30.56
N SER A 139 12.82 -9.54 31.87
CA SER A 139 13.47 -10.48 32.77
C SER A 139 12.43 -11.34 33.48
N VAL A 140 12.74 -12.61 33.70
CA VAL A 140 11.83 -13.55 34.37
C VAL A 140 12.55 -14.24 35.51
N ASP A 141 11.99 -14.14 36.71
CA ASP A 141 12.46 -14.79 37.92
C ASP A 141 11.31 -15.55 38.59
N GLY A 142 11.30 -16.88 38.42
CA GLY A 142 10.22 -17.75 38.87
C GLY A 142 8.86 -17.33 38.29
N PRO A 143 7.84 -17.03 39.14
CA PRO A 143 6.54 -16.57 38.67
C PRO A 143 6.54 -15.10 38.21
N THR A 144 7.62 -14.36 38.47
CA THR A 144 7.72 -12.91 38.29
C THR A 144 8.27 -12.58 36.91
N THR A 145 7.54 -11.77 36.16
CA THR A 145 7.97 -11.17 34.89
C THR A 145 8.19 -9.68 35.14
N ASN A 146 9.41 -9.19 34.95
CA ASN A 146 9.77 -7.80 35.11
C ASN A 146 10.14 -7.20 33.75
N VAL A 147 9.53 -6.07 33.42
CA VAL A 147 9.77 -5.32 32.19
C VAL A 147 10.38 -3.99 32.57
N THR A 148 11.53 -3.66 32.01
CA THR A 148 12.16 -2.33 32.11
C THR A 148 11.95 -1.59 30.81
N ALA A 149 11.70 -0.28 30.86
CA ALA A 149 11.63 0.56 29.68
C ALA A 149 12.41 1.85 29.88
N GLU A 150 13.25 2.20 28.91
CA GLU A 150 14.10 3.38 28.92
C GLU A 150 13.75 4.27 27.72
N PRO A 151 13.51 5.58 27.91
CA PRO A 151 13.22 6.48 26.81
C PRO A 151 14.42 6.58 25.86
N VAL A 152 14.15 6.60 24.56
CA VAL A 152 15.17 6.76 23.52
C VAL A 152 14.79 7.89 22.56
N GLU A 153 15.81 8.59 22.09
CA GLU A 153 15.66 9.63 21.07
C GLU A 153 15.25 9.03 19.73
N ILE A 154 14.49 9.79 18.94
CA ILE A 154 14.08 9.38 17.58
C ILE A 154 15.27 9.03 16.68
N ALA A 155 16.44 9.61 16.94
CA ALA A 155 17.70 9.25 16.29
C ALA A 155 17.99 7.75 16.38
N THR A 156 17.84 7.19 17.58
CA THR A 156 18.12 5.78 17.86
C THR A 156 17.17 4.86 17.09
N VAL A 157 15.92 5.29 16.91
CA VAL A 157 14.91 4.55 16.15
C VAL A 157 15.18 4.66 14.65
N ALA A 158 15.52 5.87 14.17
CA ALA A 158 15.90 6.08 12.78
C ALA A 158 17.13 5.26 12.39
N ASP A 159 18.14 5.19 13.26
CA ASP A 159 19.32 4.34 13.05
C ASP A 159 18.95 2.87 12.98
N ALA A 160 18.05 2.38 13.85
CA ALA A 160 17.59 1.00 13.80
C ALA A 160 16.83 0.66 12.51
N VAL A 161 15.96 1.57 12.04
CA VAL A 161 15.29 1.44 10.73
C VAL A 161 16.33 1.41 9.61
N ALA A 162 17.29 2.34 9.64
CA ALA A 162 18.35 2.41 8.63
C ALA A 162 19.26 1.16 8.64
N GLU A 163 19.52 0.56 9.81
CA GLU A 163 20.28 -0.69 9.98
C GLU A 163 19.55 -1.89 9.36
N GLN A 164 18.23 -1.95 9.48
CA GLN A 164 17.39 -3.03 8.94
C GLN A 164 17.11 -2.87 7.44
N ALA A 165 17.22 -1.64 6.92
CA ALA A 165 16.97 -1.34 5.52
C ALA A 165 17.79 -2.26 4.59
N PRO A 166 17.15 -2.98 3.64
CA PRO A 166 17.84 -3.82 2.68
C PRO A 166 18.88 -3.03 1.88
N ARG A 167 19.98 -3.70 1.54
CA ARG A 167 21.00 -3.15 0.65
C ARG A 167 20.62 -3.44 -0.79
N TYR A 168 20.64 -2.42 -1.63
CA TYR A 168 20.35 -2.50 -3.06
C TYR A 168 21.19 -3.57 -3.76
N GLU A 169 22.47 -3.70 -3.37
CA GLU A 169 23.41 -4.65 -3.96
C GLU A 169 23.07 -6.12 -3.62
N SER A 170 22.26 -6.35 -2.58
CA SER A 170 21.78 -7.68 -2.21
C SER A 170 20.52 -8.11 -2.97
N LEU A 171 19.86 -7.17 -3.65
CA LEU A 171 18.67 -7.43 -4.44
C LEU A 171 19.04 -8.15 -5.74
N THR A 172 18.10 -8.95 -6.25
CA THR A 172 18.22 -9.55 -7.58
C THR A 172 18.13 -8.49 -8.68
N ALA A 173 18.65 -8.79 -9.87
CA ALA A 173 18.57 -7.89 -11.02
C ALA A 173 17.12 -7.51 -11.44
N GLY A 174 16.11 -8.28 -11.01
CA GLY A 174 14.71 -7.93 -11.20
C GLY A 174 14.24 -6.86 -10.23
N GLU A 175 14.51 -7.08 -8.94
CA GLU A 175 14.14 -6.15 -7.86
C GLU A 175 14.89 -4.82 -7.98
N GLN A 176 16.18 -4.89 -8.35
CA GLN A 176 17.00 -3.73 -8.68
C GLN A 176 16.37 -2.86 -9.77
N ARG A 177 15.83 -3.46 -10.83
CA ARG A 177 15.16 -2.70 -11.91
C ARG A 177 13.88 -2.02 -11.42
N THR A 178 13.12 -2.65 -10.53
CA THR A 178 11.93 -2.03 -9.93
C THR A 178 12.32 -0.82 -9.07
N VAL A 179 13.34 -0.99 -8.23
CA VAL A 179 13.87 0.09 -7.39
C VAL A 179 14.44 1.23 -8.25
N ASP A 180 15.26 0.93 -9.25
CA ASP A 180 15.80 1.93 -10.18
C ASP A 180 14.69 2.70 -10.88
N ALA A 181 13.63 2.02 -11.34
CA ALA A 181 12.48 2.68 -11.95
C ALA A 181 11.78 3.64 -10.97
N ILE A 182 11.66 3.29 -9.68
CA ILE A 182 11.15 4.23 -8.67
C ILE A 182 12.09 5.42 -8.52
N LEU A 183 13.39 5.19 -8.31
CA LEU A 183 14.36 6.25 -8.10
C LEU A 183 14.42 7.23 -9.28
N ASP A 184 14.49 6.71 -10.51
CA ASP A 184 14.60 7.50 -11.73
C ASP A 184 13.36 8.37 -11.98
N ASN A 185 12.17 7.91 -11.57
CA ASN A 185 10.90 8.65 -11.68
C ASN A 185 10.59 9.48 -10.43
N SER A 186 11.51 9.52 -9.46
CA SER A 186 11.40 10.36 -8.25
C SER A 186 12.15 11.69 -8.37
N THR A 187 13.00 11.84 -9.39
CA THR A 187 13.77 13.05 -9.64
C THR A 187 13.13 13.90 -10.75
N GLY A 188 12.44 15.00 -10.41
CA GLY A 188 11.93 15.98 -11.38
C GLY A 188 10.49 16.42 -11.15
N ASP A 189 9.80 16.82 -12.22
CA ASP A 189 8.36 17.16 -12.25
C ASP A 189 7.46 15.91 -12.35
N ASP A 190 8.06 14.71 -12.36
CA ASP A 190 7.34 13.44 -12.46
C ASP A 190 6.63 13.09 -11.15
N MET A 191 5.41 12.56 -11.25
CA MET A 191 4.55 12.26 -10.11
C MET A 191 4.92 10.96 -9.36
N GLY A 192 6.10 10.37 -9.62
CA GLY A 192 6.53 9.07 -9.09
C GLY A 192 6.28 7.89 -10.03
N TYR A 193 6.57 6.67 -9.55
CA TYR A 193 6.46 5.44 -10.34
C TYR A 193 5.35 4.51 -9.84
N ARG A 194 4.68 3.84 -10.77
CA ARG A 194 3.71 2.78 -10.49
C ARG A 194 4.25 1.43 -11.02
N PRO A 195 4.82 0.60 -10.14
CA PRO A 195 5.21 -0.75 -10.50
C PRO A 195 4.00 -1.57 -11.00
N ARG A 196 4.27 -2.61 -11.78
CA ARG A 196 3.25 -3.62 -12.09
C ARG A 196 3.04 -4.53 -10.88
N VAL A 197 1.83 -5.05 -10.72
CA VAL A 197 1.49 -5.97 -9.61
C VAL A 197 2.35 -7.23 -9.56
N ASN A 198 3.03 -7.57 -10.66
CA ASN A 198 3.92 -8.71 -10.78
C ASN A 198 5.39 -8.32 -10.97
N ASP A 199 5.74 -7.03 -10.84
CA ASP A 199 7.14 -6.63 -10.84
C ASP A 199 7.80 -7.17 -9.56
N PRO A 200 9.05 -7.65 -9.64
CA PRO A 200 9.78 -8.09 -8.44
C PRO A 200 9.88 -6.96 -7.42
N TYR A 201 9.91 -7.30 -6.13
CA TYR A 201 10.02 -6.36 -5.00
C TYR A 201 8.76 -5.55 -4.65
N VAL A 202 7.69 -5.62 -5.44
CA VAL A 202 6.47 -4.81 -5.20
C VAL A 202 5.80 -5.12 -3.87
N ASP A 203 5.82 -6.39 -3.45
CA ASP A 203 5.24 -6.81 -2.17
C ASP A 203 6.03 -6.31 -0.95
N GLN A 204 7.24 -5.78 -1.16
CA GLN A 204 8.05 -5.18 -0.11
C GLN A 204 7.84 -3.67 0.02
N LEU A 205 7.05 -3.04 -0.87
CA LEU A 205 6.82 -1.59 -0.84
C LEU A 205 5.65 -1.22 0.08
N PRO A 206 5.66 -0.05 0.75
CA PRO A 206 6.77 0.91 0.85
C PRO A 206 7.93 0.39 1.72
N THR A 207 9.15 0.87 1.49
CA THR A 207 10.35 0.40 2.24
C THR A 207 11.49 1.43 2.26
N ALA A 208 12.37 1.34 3.25
CA ALA A 208 13.66 2.02 3.21
C ALA A 208 14.68 1.16 2.45
N ILE A 209 15.55 1.77 1.64
CA ILE A 209 16.59 1.03 0.90
C ILE A 209 17.91 1.77 0.91
N ARG A 210 19.01 1.05 1.12
CA ARG A 210 20.36 1.61 1.06
C ARG A 210 20.98 1.31 -0.30
N LYS A 211 21.32 2.34 -1.06
CA LYS A 211 22.00 2.22 -2.37
C LYS A 211 23.32 2.99 -2.30
N GLY A 212 24.44 2.27 -2.33
CA GLY A 212 25.74 2.84 -1.97
C GLY A 212 25.72 3.44 -0.56
N ASP A 213 26.12 4.71 -0.44
CA ASP A 213 26.18 5.44 0.83
C ASP A 213 24.87 6.20 1.16
N THR A 214 23.88 6.14 0.27
CA THR A 214 22.62 6.88 0.44
C THR A 214 21.51 5.96 0.92
N LEU A 215 20.82 6.38 1.98
CA LEU A 215 19.56 5.79 2.41
C LEU A 215 18.41 6.50 1.68
N TYR A 216 17.57 5.74 1.01
CA TYR A 216 16.35 6.23 0.38
C TYR A 216 15.13 5.78 1.17
N ASN A 217 14.20 6.70 1.39
CA ASN A 217 12.85 6.41 1.85
C ASN A 217 11.95 6.22 0.63
N ILE A 218 11.55 4.98 0.34
CA ILE A 218 10.51 4.72 -0.65
C ILE A 218 9.15 4.76 0.05
N SER A 219 8.32 5.71 -0.34
CA SER A 219 7.01 5.95 0.26
C SER A 219 5.92 6.11 -0.78
N VAL A 220 4.66 5.97 -0.36
CA VAL A 220 3.51 6.22 -1.21
C VAL A 220 3.30 7.72 -1.32
N TYR A 221 3.41 8.25 -2.54
CA TYR A 221 3.15 9.65 -2.86
C TYR A 221 1.67 9.90 -3.18
N GLY A 222 1.03 8.93 -3.84
CA GLY A 222 -0.34 9.10 -4.32
C GLY A 222 -1.02 7.78 -4.65
N HIS A 223 -2.30 7.88 -4.98
CA HIS A 223 -3.12 6.75 -5.37
C HIS A 223 -3.83 7.07 -6.69
N VAL A 224 -3.92 6.08 -7.56
CA VAL A 224 -4.72 6.14 -8.79
C VAL A 224 -5.87 5.15 -8.64
N ASP A 225 -7.09 5.64 -8.81
CA ASP A 225 -8.26 4.80 -9.03
C ASP A 225 -8.16 4.22 -10.45
N ASP A 226 -7.50 3.07 -10.56
CA ASP A 226 -7.37 2.36 -11.82
C ASP A 226 -8.60 1.47 -12.01
N PHE A 227 -9.49 1.86 -12.94
CA PHE A 227 -10.66 1.06 -13.31
C PHE A 227 -10.29 -0.22 -14.10
N GLY A 228 -8.99 -0.48 -14.27
CA GLY A 228 -8.44 -1.66 -14.92
C GLY A 228 -8.28 -1.49 -16.43
N PRO A 229 -7.45 -2.33 -17.07
CA PRO A 229 -7.12 -2.23 -18.49
C PRO A 229 -8.35 -2.34 -19.41
N GLY A 230 -9.39 -3.07 -18.97
CA GLY A 230 -10.64 -3.22 -19.72
C GLY A 230 -11.53 -1.97 -19.76
N PHE A 231 -11.34 -1.01 -18.84
CA PHE A 231 -12.19 0.18 -18.76
C PHE A 231 -12.03 1.10 -19.98
N GLY A 232 -10.79 1.31 -20.45
CA GLY A 232 -10.54 2.08 -21.68
C GLY A 232 -11.23 1.45 -22.90
N GLY A 233 -11.15 0.12 -23.03
CA GLY A 233 -11.84 -0.63 -24.07
C GLY A 233 -13.37 -0.55 -23.95
N PHE A 234 -13.90 -0.57 -22.73
CA PHE A 234 -15.32 -0.39 -22.44
C PHE A 234 -15.83 1.00 -22.86
N VAL A 235 -15.10 2.09 -22.54
CA VAL A 235 -15.48 3.46 -22.92
C VAL A 235 -15.47 3.64 -24.44
N VAL A 236 -14.44 3.13 -25.13
CA VAL A 236 -14.41 3.12 -26.60
C VAL A 236 -15.60 2.32 -27.16
N GLY A 237 -15.89 1.17 -26.55
CA GLY A 237 -17.03 0.35 -26.92
C GLY A 237 -18.38 1.03 -26.71
N LEU A 238 -18.54 1.89 -25.68
CA LEU A 238 -19.74 2.72 -25.52
C LEU A 238 -19.91 3.69 -26.69
N GLY A 239 -18.81 4.30 -27.17
CA GLY A 239 -18.83 5.15 -28.37
C GLY A 239 -19.29 4.38 -29.61
N VAL A 240 -18.80 3.16 -29.81
CA VAL A 240 -19.21 2.29 -30.92
C VAL A 240 -20.68 1.86 -30.79
N ALA A 241 -21.15 1.52 -29.59
CA ALA A 241 -22.55 1.19 -29.35
C ALA A 241 -23.48 2.37 -29.63
N ALA A 242 -23.09 3.59 -29.24
CA ALA A 242 -23.85 4.81 -29.55
C ALA A 242 -23.98 5.03 -31.06
N LEU A 243 -22.90 4.82 -31.82
CA LEU A 243 -22.95 4.83 -33.29
C LEU A 243 -23.90 3.74 -33.82
N GLY A 244 -23.89 2.55 -33.22
CA GLY A 244 -24.79 1.46 -33.56
C GLY A 244 -26.27 1.83 -33.41
N VAL A 245 -26.63 2.52 -32.31
CA VAL A 245 -27.99 3.04 -32.09
C VAL A 245 -28.38 4.03 -33.19
N VAL A 246 -27.49 4.96 -33.55
CA VAL A 246 -27.75 5.95 -34.62
C VAL A 246 -28.00 5.24 -35.96
N LEU A 247 -27.20 4.23 -36.30
CA LEU A 247 -27.37 3.45 -37.53
C LEU A 247 -28.69 2.66 -37.55
N LEU A 248 -29.12 2.12 -36.40
CA LEU A 248 -30.41 1.45 -36.27
C LEU A 248 -31.58 2.41 -36.48
N LEU A 249 -31.52 3.60 -35.88
CA LEU A 249 -32.55 4.63 -36.05
C LEU A 249 -32.61 5.14 -37.49
N ALA A 250 -31.45 5.41 -38.11
CA ALA A 250 -31.38 5.85 -39.50
C ALA A 250 -31.88 4.76 -40.47
N GLY A 251 -31.47 3.50 -40.27
CA GLY A 251 -31.90 2.37 -41.07
C GLY A 251 -33.39 2.07 -40.93
N GLY A 252 -33.90 2.09 -39.69
CA GLY A 252 -35.33 1.94 -39.40
C GLY A 252 -36.17 3.08 -39.98
N GLY A 253 -35.69 4.33 -39.85
CA GLY A 253 -36.33 5.52 -40.44
C GLY A 253 -36.39 5.44 -41.96
N LEU A 254 -35.30 5.05 -42.62
CA LEU A 254 -35.25 4.83 -44.08
C LEU A 254 -36.21 3.71 -44.52
N TYR A 255 -36.30 2.63 -43.75
CA TYR A 255 -37.18 1.50 -44.06
C TYR A 255 -38.67 1.86 -43.91
N VAL A 256 -39.01 2.64 -42.87
CA VAL A 256 -40.38 3.15 -42.67
C VAL A 256 -40.72 4.17 -43.75
N TYR A 257 -39.82 5.09 -44.07
CA TYR A 257 -40.02 6.10 -45.12
C TYR A 257 -40.27 5.45 -46.50
N ASP A 258 -39.46 4.45 -46.88
CA ASP A 258 -39.60 3.68 -48.13
C ASP A 258 -40.85 2.78 -48.18
N ARG A 259 -41.52 2.58 -47.04
CA ARG A 259 -42.79 1.84 -46.95
C ARG A 259 -44.01 2.78 -47.08
N TRP A 260 -43.83 4.05 -46.77
CA TRP A 260 -44.88 5.08 -46.76
C TRP A 260 -44.84 6.00 -47.99
N THR A 261 -43.80 5.88 -48.82
CA THR A 261 -43.65 6.53 -50.13
C THR A 261 -43.62 5.49 -51.24
#